data_AF-A0A4Y9ZHV1-F1
#
_entry.id   AF-A0A4Y9ZHV1-F1
#
_cell.length_a   1.000
_cell.length_b   1.000
_cell.length_c   1.000
_cell.angle_alpha   90.00
_cell.angle_beta   90.00
_cell.angle_gamma   90.00
#
_symmetry.space_group_name_H-M   'P 1'
#
loop_
_entity.id
_entity.type
_entity.pdbx_description
1 polymer ?
#
loop_
_entity_poly.entity_id
_entity_poly.type
_entity_poly.pdbx_seq_one_letter_code
_entity_poly.pdbx_strand_id
1 'polypeptide(L)'
;MSGPESSVANTSSKRGGKSGKRNRGRGRNWIQHSGKELIFSASRKERLAPYNLPHDHDIGDGLLASSPTETLLPPHVGTMLAEGGIRNVEYIGSYDWADSEEPTIIVPGSPPQWVERDVPFQLSPDEGVRIVDHNTLKLPLFPLLPLLTAVDTIGKDVDWPCIDFVSDRTNLRKLYKWIERGDNVRDFRIDFELVGERTVFLNRWEPGDRDVAGNERADVPLSTSSDDSLRNALNTLSISAAAPIEDKTSHLKLPAHGLRVVRGGSEVPQESVVELMTRSTISMQLDTSIIIPPIYLSQASHLHIGIHTQGQFSQIHKISTMHKSDSISGGEKQMDGDFQKLGMVLKNIQEIAIAHKDKSLSLVCRGGELGVYERASCQSCLPDDSDLEAVCNTIS
;
A
#
# COMPACT_ATOMS: atom_id res chain seq x y z
N MET A 1 56.81 -65.50 0.92
CA MET A 1 56.12 -66.76 1.24
C MET A 1 54.77 -66.41 1.86
N SER A 2 53.59 -66.86 1.46
CA SER A 2 52.99 -67.29 0.18
C SER A 2 51.54 -67.67 0.55
N GLY A 3 50.57 -66.82 0.17
CA GLY A 3 49.11 -67.04 -0.08
C GLY A 3 48.22 -67.92 0.83
N PRO A 4 46.93 -68.15 0.46
CA PRO A 4 46.20 -67.54 -0.67
C PRO A 4 44.70 -67.18 -0.43
N GLU A 5 44.14 -66.47 -1.44
CA GLU A 5 42.76 -66.56 -2.01
C GLU A 5 41.53 -66.21 -1.15
N SER A 6 40.48 -65.52 -1.62
CA SER A 6 39.79 -65.57 -2.92
C SER A 6 38.86 -64.36 -3.16
N SER A 7 38.46 -64.21 -4.41
CA SER A 7 37.62 -63.20 -5.05
C SER A 7 36.10 -63.33 -4.79
N VAL A 8 35.30 -62.34 -5.21
CA VAL A 8 34.30 -62.43 -6.30
C VAL A 8 33.44 -61.14 -6.35
N ALA A 9 33.22 -60.67 -7.57
CA ALA A 9 32.41 -59.52 -7.94
C ALA A 9 30.95 -59.89 -8.33
N ASN A 10 30.11 -58.86 -8.37
CA ASN A 10 28.85 -58.68 -9.12
C ASN A 10 27.60 -59.49 -8.74
N THR A 11 26.49 -58.77 -8.53
CA THR A 11 25.43 -58.66 -9.57
C THR A 11 24.34 -57.67 -9.17
N SER A 12 24.11 -56.70 -10.06
CA SER A 12 22.92 -55.85 -10.11
C SER A 12 21.75 -56.60 -10.76
N SER A 13 20.54 -56.45 -10.22
CA SER A 13 19.29 -56.87 -10.86
C SER A 13 18.20 -55.81 -10.66
N LYS A 14 17.76 -55.23 -11.78
CA LYS A 14 16.60 -54.32 -11.93
C LYS A 14 15.31 -55.13 -12.08
N ARG A 15 14.21 -54.61 -11.56
CA ARG A 15 12.80 -54.65 -12.06
C ARG A 15 11.97 -53.88 -11.02
N GLY A 16 11.01 -52.99 -11.28
CA GLY A 16 10.29 -52.55 -12.47
C GLY A 16 8.89 -52.09 -12.02
N GLY A 17 8.54 -50.83 -12.27
CA GLY A 17 7.17 -50.31 -12.44
C GLY A 17 6.21 -50.20 -11.22
N LYS A 18 5.73 -48.99 -10.92
CA LYS A 18 4.33 -48.58 -11.17
C LYS A 18 4.05 -47.14 -10.72
N SER A 19 3.31 -46.45 -11.56
CA SER A 19 2.67 -45.15 -11.37
C SER A 19 1.81 -45.09 -10.11
N GLY A 20 1.91 -44.00 -9.36
CA GLY A 20 0.95 -43.61 -8.34
C GLY A 20 0.84 -42.09 -8.28
N LYS A 21 -0.09 -41.52 -9.05
CA LYS A 21 -0.57 -40.15 -8.87
C LYS A 21 -1.04 -40.01 -7.41
N ARG A 22 -0.33 -39.25 -6.58
CA ARG A 22 -0.86 -38.76 -5.31
C ARG A 22 -1.37 -37.35 -5.54
N ASN A 23 -2.68 -37.25 -5.75
CA ASN A 23 -3.46 -36.04 -5.49
C ASN A 23 -3.06 -35.51 -4.11
N ARG A 24 -2.37 -34.37 -4.05
CA ARG A 24 -2.29 -33.59 -2.82
C ARG A 24 -3.51 -32.69 -2.79
N GLY A 25 -4.56 -33.21 -2.16
CA GLY A 25 -5.70 -32.42 -1.75
C GLY A 25 -5.27 -31.30 -0.81
N ARG A 26 -5.99 -30.19 -0.89
CA ARG A 26 -5.92 -29.02 0.00
C ARG A 26 -5.88 -29.50 1.46
N GLY A 27 -4.77 -29.23 2.15
CA GLY A 27 -4.54 -29.68 3.52
C GLY A 27 -4.09 -28.52 4.40
N ARG A 28 -4.97 -28.18 5.35
CA ARG A 28 -4.84 -27.27 6.49
C ARG A 28 -3.43 -27.24 7.08
N ASN A 29 -2.84 -26.06 7.25
CA ASN A 29 -1.56 -25.90 7.92
C ASN A 29 -1.77 -25.92 9.44
N TRP A 30 -0.99 -26.75 10.13
CA TRP A 30 -0.92 -26.82 11.59
C TRP A 30 0.45 -26.31 12.01
N ILE A 31 0.50 -25.34 12.93
CA ILE A 31 1.75 -24.84 13.51
C ILE A 31 1.93 -25.51 14.88
N GLN A 32 3.08 -26.12 15.11
CA GLN A 32 3.41 -26.80 16.35
C GLN A 32 4.17 -25.83 17.28
N HIS A 33 3.52 -25.35 18.33
CA HIS A 33 4.17 -24.66 19.45
C HIS A 33 4.21 -25.56 20.68
N SER A 34 5.33 -25.58 21.37
CA SER A 34 5.52 -26.29 22.63
C SER A 34 4.61 -25.69 23.72
N GLY A 35 3.58 -26.45 24.11
CA GLY A 35 2.96 -26.37 25.44
C GLY A 35 1.94 -25.25 25.72
N LYS A 36 1.43 -24.53 24.71
CA LYS A 36 0.25 -23.65 24.86
C LYS A 36 -0.71 -23.84 23.69
N GLU A 37 -2.01 -23.76 24.00
CA GLU A 37 -3.18 -23.95 23.13
C GLU A 37 -2.96 -23.61 21.65
N LEU A 38 -3.33 -24.54 20.77
CA LEU A 38 -3.30 -24.37 19.31
C LEU A 38 -4.35 -23.33 18.90
N ILE A 39 -3.92 -22.10 18.61
CA ILE A 39 -4.80 -21.05 18.09
C ILE A 39 -4.97 -21.29 16.58
N PHE A 40 -6.17 -21.68 16.16
CA PHE A 40 -6.55 -21.76 14.75
C PHE A 40 -6.69 -20.34 14.18
N SER A 41 -5.83 -19.95 13.23
CA SER A 41 -6.07 -18.75 12.42
C SER A 41 -7.01 -19.07 11.27
N ALA A 42 -8.22 -18.52 11.33
CA ALA A 42 -9.14 -18.58 10.20
C ALA A 42 -8.52 -17.92 8.96
N SER A 43 -8.66 -18.57 7.81
CA SER A 43 -8.30 -18.00 6.51
C SER A 43 -9.06 -16.70 6.26
N ARG A 44 -8.51 -15.80 5.44
CA ARG A 44 -9.18 -14.52 5.11
C ARG A 44 -10.63 -14.76 4.64
N LYS A 45 -10.85 -15.74 3.77
CA LYS A 45 -12.19 -16.12 3.30
C LYS A 45 -13.15 -16.49 4.44
N GLU A 46 -12.68 -17.23 5.44
CA GLU A 46 -13.47 -17.59 6.62
C GLU A 46 -13.75 -16.38 7.52
N ARG A 47 -12.84 -15.40 7.59
CA ARG A 47 -13.06 -14.16 8.34
C ARG A 47 -14.05 -13.20 7.68
N LEU A 48 -14.08 -13.15 6.35
CA LEU A 48 -14.99 -12.27 5.59
C LEU A 48 -16.43 -12.81 5.57
N ALA A 49 -16.62 -14.13 5.66
CA ALA A 49 -17.92 -14.79 5.50
C ALA A 49 -19.03 -14.28 6.46
N PRO A 50 -18.78 -14.03 7.76
CA PRO A 50 -19.81 -13.51 8.67
C PRO A 50 -20.35 -12.14 8.28
N TYR A 51 -19.56 -11.36 7.53
CA TYR A 51 -19.90 -10.00 7.12
C TYR A 51 -20.50 -9.93 5.70
N ASN A 52 -20.71 -11.07 5.04
CA ASN A 52 -21.21 -11.17 3.66
C ASN A 52 -20.43 -10.29 2.67
N LEU A 53 -19.12 -10.11 2.90
CA LEU A 53 -18.28 -9.32 2.02
C LEU A 53 -17.99 -10.09 0.72
N PRO A 54 -17.86 -9.38 -0.43
CA PRO A 54 -17.51 -10.00 -1.69
C PRO A 54 -16.17 -10.74 -1.60
N HIS A 55 -16.00 -11.73 -2.49
CA HIS A 55 -14.72 -12.43 -2.59
C HIS A 55 -13.65 -11.51 -3.17
N ASP A 56 -12.42 -11.71 -2.71
CA ASP A 56 -11.26 -11.02 -3.28
C ASP A 56 -11.16 -11.34 -4.79
N HIS A 57 -10.87 -10.31 -5.58
CA HIS A 57 -10.53 -10.42 -7.00
C HIS A 57 -9.20 -11.15 -7.17
N ASP A 58 -9.08 -11.95 -8.24
CA ASP A 58 -7.79 -12.52 -8.60
C ASP A 58 -6.89 -11.40 -9.14
N ILE A 59 -5.61 -11.47 -8.79
CA ILE A 59 -4.64 -10.46 -9.23
C ILE A 59 -4.52 -10.36 -10.76
N GLY A 60 -4.89 -11.43 -11.48
CA GLY A 60 -4.95 -11.48 -12.95
C GLY A 60 -6.27 -11.02 -13.56
N ASP A 61 -7.28 -10.66 -12.78
CA ASP A 61 -8.59 -10.28 -13.31
C ASP A 61 -8.49 -9.04 -14.21
N GLY A 62 -9.06 -9.11 -15.42
CA GLY A 62 -9.04 -8.00 -16.38
C GLY A 62 -7.72 -7.81 -17.15
N LEU A 63 -6.76 -8.74 -17.03
CA LEU A 63 -5.55 -8.75 -17.88
C LEU A 63 -5.81 -9.52 -19.19
N LEU A 64 -5.28 -9.03 -20.32
CA LEU A 64 -5.49 -9.64 -21.64
C LEU A 64 -4.72 -10.95 -21.84
N ALA A 65 -3.56 -11.09 -21.19
CA ALA A 65 -2.68 -12.24 -21.33
C ALA A 65 -2.27 -12.80 -19.96
N SER A 66 -2.00 -14.09 -19.93
CA SER A 66 -1.50 -14.77 -18.72
C SER A 66 0.01 -14.62 -18.52
N SER A 67 0.75 -14.18 -19.54
CA SER A 67 2.18 -13.91 -19.51
C SER A 67 2.45 -12.40 -19.63
N PRO A 68 3.50 -11.89 -18.98
CA PRO A 68 3.84 -10.48 -19.06
C PRO A 68 4.37 -10.11 -20.46
N THR A 69 4.09 -8.89 -20.88
CA THR A 69 4.68 -8.28 -22.08
C THR A 69 6.16 -7.94 -21.83
N GLU A 70 6.45 -7.48 -20.62
CA GLU A 70 7.80 -7.12 -20.16
C GLU A 70 7.98 -7.52 -18.70
N THR A 71 9.21 -7.82 -18.29
CA THR A 71 9.54 -8.13 -16.89
C THR A 71 10.60 -7.15 -16.40
N LEU A 72 10.33 -6.49 -15.27
CA LEU A 72 11.26 -5.60 -14.61
C LEU A 72 12.11 -6.40 -13.62
N LEU A 73 13.40 -6.08 -13.58
CA LEU A 73 14.34 -6.61 -12.59
C LEU A 73 14.69 -5.52 -11.58
N PRO A 74 14.94 -5.87 -10.31
CA PRO A 74 15.45 -4.91 -9.33
C PRO A 74 16.74 -4.24 -9.85
N PRO A 75 16.80 -2.90 -9.92
CA PRO A 75 17.98 -2.22 -10.42
C PRO A 75 19.21 -2.50 -9.57
N HIS A 76 20.37 -2.56 -10.21
CA HIS A 76 21.66 -2.67 -9.53
C HIS A 76 22.25 -1.26 -9.42
N VAL A 77 22.62 -0.86 -8.20
CA VAL A 77 23.27 0.43 -7.96
C VAL A 77 24.73 0.33 -8.38
N GLY A 78 25.11 1.02 -9.46
CA GLY A 78 26.51 1.25 -9.81
C GLY A 78 27.15 2.36 -8.96
N THR A 79 28.48 2.49 -8.98
CA THR A 79 29.29 3.35 -8.11
C THR A 79 29.06 4.87 -8.24
N MET A 80 28.15 5.33 -9.11
CA MET A 80 27.89 6.76 -9.31
C MET A 80 26.38 6.99 -9.40
N LEU A 81 25.77 7.49 -8.33
CA LEU A 81 24.44 8.10 -8.38
C LEU A 81 24.47 9.43 -7.62
N ALA A 82 23.64 10.37 -8.11
CA ALA A 82 23.38 11.65 -7.48
C ALA A 82 22.95 11.45 -6.02
N GLU A 83 23.14 12.46 -5.17
CA GLU A 83 22.62 12.42 -3.80
C GLU A 83 21.13 12.05 -3.82
N GLY A 84 20.79 10.89 -3.24
CA GLY A 84 19.42 10.44 -3.09
C GLY A 84 18.65 11.30 -2.08
N GLY A 85 17.35 11.04 -1.96
CA GLY A 85 16.48 11.72 -0.99
C GLY A 85 15.31 12.45 -1.63
N ILE A 86 14.16 12.41 -0.97
CA ILE A 86 13.03 13.28 -1.26
C ILE A 86 13.42 14.71 -0.85
N ARG A 87 13.21 15.67 -1.75
CA ARG A 87 13.53 17.10 -1.57
C ARG A 87 12.36 17.92 -2.08
N ASN A 88 12.33 19.20 -1.69
CA ASN A 88 11.35 20.18 -2.19
C ASN A 88 9.90 19.69 -2.04
N VAL A 89 9.60 19.10 -0.88
CA VAL A 89 8.24 18.63 -0.54
C VAL A 89 7.34 19.85 -0.42
N GLU A 90 6.25 19.84 -1.15
CA GLU A 90 5.29 20.94 -1.19
C GLU A 90 3.87 20.41 -0.96
N TYR A 91 3.15 21.04 -0.04
CA TYR A 91 1.72 20.79 0.13
C TYR A 91 0.98 21.43 -1.04
N ILE A 92 0.20 20.63 -1.78
CA ILE A 92 -0.60 21.12 -2.91
C ILE A 92 -2.10 20.99 -2.70
N GLY A 93 -2.51 20.10 -1.80
CA GLY A 93 -3.88 19.99 -1.37
C GLY A 93 -4.17 18.79 -0.48
N SER A 94 -5.35 18.79 0.13
CA SER A 94 -5.87 17.70 0.95
C SER A 94 -7.37 17.57 0.78
N TYR A 95 -7.89 16.38 1.08
CA TYR A 95 -9.32 16.15 1.17
C TYR A 95 -9.63 15.06 2.20
N ASP A 96 -10.84 15.10 2.73
CA ASP A 96 -11.43 13.98 3.48
C ASP A 96 -12.70 13.50 2.79
N TRP A 97 -13.02 12.22 2.91
CA TRP A 97 -14.32 11.71 2.52
C TRP A 97 -15.37 12.07 3.57
N ALA A 98 -16.47 12.68 3.15
CA ALA A 98 -17.62 12.91 4.02
C ALA A 98 -18.38 11.59 4.24
N ASP A 99 -19.01 11.46 5.42
CA ASP A 99 -19.97 10.40 5.69
C ASP A 99 -21.30 10.69 4.95
N SER A 100 -21.30 10.38 3.66
CA SER A 100 -22.40 10.61 2.72
C SER A 100 -22.59 9.40 1.82
N GLU A 101 -23.84 9.17 1.43
CA GLU A 101 -24.21 8.14 0.45
C GLU A 101 -23.60 8.44 -0.92
N GLU A 102 -23.70 9.69 -1.38
CA GLU A 102 -23.05 10.14 -2.61
C GLU A 102 -21.56 10.44 -2.37
N PRO A 103 -20.68 10.12 -3.35
CA PRO A 103 -19.25 10.40 -3.26
C PRO A 103 -19.00 11.90 -3.05
N THR A 104 -18.58 12.26 -1.85
CA THR A 104 -18.43 13.66 -1.43
C THR A 104 -17.13 13.85 -0.69
N ILE A 105 -16.34 14.81 -1.12
CA ILE A 105 -15.10 15.21 -0.44
C ILE A 105 -15.23 16.58 0.21
N ILE A 106 -14.55 16.75 1.33
CA ILE A 106 -14.38 18.02 2.03
C ILE A 106 -12.98 18.55 1.69
N VAL A 107 -12.89 19.79 1.22
CA VAL A 107 -11.63 20.40 0.76
C VAL A 107 -11.43 21.81 1.35
N PRO A 108 -10.26 22.12 1.94
CA PRO A 108 -9.19 21.17 2.31
C PRO A 108 -9.65 20.12 3.34
N GLY A 109 -9.05 18.94 3.28
CA GLY A 109 -9.18 17.94 4.35
C GLY A 109 -8.47 18.39 5.63
N SER A 110 -8.96 17.94 6.78
CA SER A 110 -8.40 18.22 8.10
C SER A 110 -8.27 16.94 8.92
N PRO A 111 -7.05 16.39 9.03
CA PRO A 111 -6.83 15.18 9.80
C PRO A 111 -7.24 15.35 11.28
N PRO A 112 -7.62 14.24 11.92
CA PRO A 112 -7.84 14.17 13.37
C PRO A 112 -6.69 14.77 14.18
N GLN A 113 -6.99 15.61 15.19
CA GLN A 113 -5.97 16.20 16.07
C GLN A 113 -5.46 15.19 17.11
N TRP A 114 -4.13 15.09 17.26
CA TRP A 114 -3.52 14.32 18.34
C TRP A 114 -3.88 14.90 19.71
N VAL A 115 -4.42 14.06 20.59
CA VAL A 115 -4.65 14.38 22.00
C VAL A 115 -3.71 13.55 22.84
N GLU A 116 -2.88 14.22 23.63
CA GLU A 116 -1.96 13.55 24.55
C GLU A 116 -2.73 12.71 25.58
N ARG A 117 -2.29 11.48 25.80
CA ARG A 117 -2.86 10.58 26.80
C ARG A 117 -1.77 10.07 27.72
N ASP A 118 -2.01 10.16 29.03
CA ASP A 118 -1.14 9.56 30.03
C ASP A 118 -1.20 8.02 29.93
N VAL A 119 -0.03 7.38 30.06
CA VAL A 119 0.10 5.93 30.14
C VAL A 119 0.12 5.46 31.60
N PRO A 120 -0.45 4.29 31.92
CA PRO A 120 -1.04 3.32 31.00
C PRO A 120 -2.51 3.61 30.65
N PHE A 121 -2.94 3.18 29.46
CA PHE A 121 -4.35 3.15 29.07
C PHE A 121 -4.67 1.89 28.25
N GLN A 122 -5.94 1.48 28.25
CA GLN A 122 -6.41 0.30 27.53
C GLN A 122 -7.26 0.71 26.33
N LEU A 123 -7.00 0.12 25.17
CA LEU A 123 -7.89 0.15 24.02
C LEU A 123 -8.49 -1.25 23.79
N SER A 124 -9.73 -1.29 23.34
CA SER A 124 -10.33 -2.51 22.81
C SER A 124 -9.77 -2.79 21.42
N PRO A 125 -9.65 -4.07 21.01
CA PRO A 125 -9.36 -4.41 19.61
C PRO A 125 -10.41 -3.80 18.67
N ASP A 126 -9.99 -3.46 17.46
CA ASP A 126 -10.93 -3.02 16.43
C ASP A 126 -11.86 -4.17 16.04
N GLU A 127 -13.14 -3.86 15.83
CA GLU A 127 -14.17 -4.80 15.41
C GLU A 127 -14.86 -4.32 14.13
N GLY A 128 -15.53 -5.24 13.43
CA GLY A 128 -16.33 -4.92 12.26
C GLY A 128 -15.56 -4.88 10.95
N VAL A 129 -16.07 -4.12 9.98
CA VAL A 129 -15.52 -4.02 8.62
C VAL A 129 -14.68 -2.75 8.49
N ARG A 130 -13.46 -2.89 8.00
CA ARG A 130 -12.57 -1.78 7.65
C ARG A 130 -12.55 -1.56 6.14
N ILE A 131 -12.57 -0.31 5.72
CA ILE A 131 -12.36 0.07 4.32
C ILE A 131 -10.85 0.10 4.07
N VAL A 132 -10.41 -0.62 3.04
CA VAL A 132 -9.00 -0.74 2.64
C VAL A 132 -8.62 0.41 1.72
N ASP A 133 -9.51 0.77 0.79
CA ASP A 133 -9.34 1.85 -0.17
C ASP A 133 -10.66 2.61 -0.36
N HIS A 134 -10.76 3.79 0.24
CA HIS A 134 -11.95 4.64 0.16
C HIS A 134 -12.17 5.18 -1.24
N ASN A 135 -11.11 5.46 -1.99
CA ASN A 135 -11.22 6.07 -3.30
C ASN A 135 -11.81 5.10 -4.29
N THR A 136 -11.26 3.88 -4.36
CA THR A 136 -11.79 2.83 -5.23
C THR A 136 -13.20 2.40 -4.80
N LEU A 137 -13.50 2.39 -3.49
CA LEU A 137 -14.84 2.07 -3.00
C LEU A 137 -15.90 3.12 -3.40
N LYS A 138 -15.58 4.41 -3.23
CA LYS A 138 -16.53 5.51 -3.44
C LYS A 138 -16.59 5.95 -4.91
N LEU A 139 -15.49 5.84 -5.65
CA LEU A 139 -15.38 6.29 -7.03
C LEU A 139 -14.54 5.33 -7.89
N PRO A 140 -15.04 4.09 -8.15
CA PRO A 140 -14.25 3.00 -8.75
C PRO A 140 -13.74 3.29 -10.16
N LEU A 141 -14.44 4.14 -10.93
CA LEU A 141 -14.02 4.51 -12.28
C LEU A 141 -12.87 5.51 -12.28
N PHE A 142 -12.82 6.38 -11.26
CA PHE A 142 -11.87 7.49 -11.20
C PHE A 142 -11.21 7.64 -9.82
N PRO A 143 -10.45 6.64 -9.31
CA PRO A 143 -9.95 6.65 -7.93
C PRO A 143 -8.99 7.80 -7.60
N LEU A 144 -8.35 8.40 -8.61
CA LEU A 144 -7.46 9.55 -8.44
C LEU A 144 -8.14 10.90 -8.66
N LEU A 145 -9.37 10.94 -9.17
CA LEU A 145 -10.12 12.19 -9.38
C LEU A 145 -10.31 13.02 -8.10
N PRO A 146 -10.59 12.43 -6.91
CA PRO A 146 -10.67 13.18 -5.66
C PRO A 146 -9.40 13.98 -5.34
N LEU A 147 -8.24 13.41 -5.65
CA LEU A 147 -6.95 14.06 -5.43
C LEU A 147 -6.80 15.29 -6.34
N LEU A 148 -7.03 15.12 -7.64
CA LEU A 148 -6.93 16.23 -8.61
C LEU A 148 -7.93 17.35 -8.27
N THR A 149 -9.19 16.95 -8.07
CA THR A 149 -10.28 17.87 -7.72
C THR A 149 -9.98 18.68 -6.46
N ALA A 150 -9.32 18.08 -5.46
CA ALA A 150 -8.93 18.79 -4.25
C ALA A 150 -7.87 19.87 -4.52
N VAL A 151 -6.87 19.58 -5.35
CA VAL A 151 -5.82 20.54 -5.74
C VAL A 151 -6.43 21.71 -6.50
N ASP A 152 -7.31 21.45 -7.48
CA ASP A 152 -7.96 22.50 -8.26
C ASP A 152 -8.92 23.33 -7.41
N THR A 153 -9.63 22.69 -6.49
CA THR A 153 -10.51 23.38 -5.55
C THR A 153 -9.73 24.31 -4.64
N ILE A 154 -8.55 23.91 -4.17
CA ILE A 154 -7.65 24.78 -3.40
C ILE A 154 -7.14 25.94 -4.26
N GLY A 155 -7.08 25.76 -5.58
CA GLY A 155 -6.68 26.78 -6.53
C GLY A 155 -5.16 26.97 -6.56
N LYS A 156 -4.41 25.90 -6.27
CA LYS A 156 -2.96 25.92 -6.39
C LYS A 156 -2.57 25.72 -7.85
N ASP A 157 -1.68 26.58 -8.34
CA ASP A 157 -1.16 26.49 -9.69
C ASP A 157 -0.15 25.33 -9.79
N VAL A 158 -0.56 24.24 -10.41
CA VAL A 158 0.26 23.05 -10.66
C VAL A 158 0.35 22.83 -12.15
N ASP A 159 1.57 22.84 -12.67
CA ASP A 159 1.86 22.49 -14.07
C ASP A 159 1.86 20.96 -14.23
N TRP A 160 0.66 20.38 -14.31
CA TRP A 160 0.46 18.93 -14.40
C TRP A 160 1.27 18.24 -15.52
N PRO A 161 1.41 18.79 -16.75
CA PRO A 161 2.31 18.26 -17.79
C PRO A 161 3.75 18.03 -17.36
N CYS A 162 4.25 18.84 -16.42
CA CYS A 162 5.62 18.72 -15.91
C CYS A 162 5.75 17.66 -14.80
N ILE A 163 4.63 17.10 -14.32
CA ILE A 163 4.62 16.06 -13.29
C ILE A 163 4.85 14.70 -13.95
N ASP A 164 5.86 13.97 -13.47
CA ASP A 164 6.18 12.64 -13.99
C ASP A 164 5.20 11.55 -13.51
N PHE A 165 4.75 11.65 -12.25
CA PHE A 165 3.98 10.62 -11.59
C PHE A 165 2.88 11.21 -10.70
N VAL A 166 1.67 10.67 -10.83
CA VAL A 166 0.58 10.82 -9.85
C VAL A 166 0.32 9.45 -9.23
N SER A 167 0.48 9.32 -7.91
CA SER A 167 0.44 8.04 -7.21
C SER A 167 0.05 8.22 -5.74
N ASP A 168 -0.27 7.11 -5.08
CA ASP A 168 -0.42 7.06 -3.63
C ASP A 168 0.82 6.47 -2.92
N ARG A 169 0.87 6.66 -1.60
CA ARG A 169 1.92 6.11 -0.75
C ARG A 169 1.96 4.58 -0.80
N THR A 170 0.83 3.92 -1.02
CA THR A 170 0.71 2.46 -1.00
C THR A 170 1.46 1.83 -2.16
N ASN A 171 1.31 2.38 -3.36
CA ASN A 171 1.98 1.92 -4.58
C ASN A 171 3.50 2.08 -4.47
N LEU A 172 3.98 3.22 -3.98
CA LEU A 172 5.41 3.44 -3.73
C LEU A 172 5.98 2.44 -2.71
N ARG A 173 5.20 2.12 -1.66
CA ARG A 173 5.59 1.10 -0.67
C ARG A 173 5.63 -0.32 -1.24
N LYS A 174 4.71 -0.68 -2.14
CA LYS A 174 4.71 -1.98 -2.83
C LYS A 174 6.00 -2.14 -3.64
N LEU A 175 6.36 -1.13 -4.44
CA LEU A 175 7.60 -1.10 -5.22
C LEU A 175 8.84 -1.11 -4.32
N TYR A 176 8.86 -0.31 -3.26
CA TYR A 176 9.97 -0.29 -2.31
C TYR A 176 10.18 -1.66 -1.65
N LYS A 177 9.10 -2.32 -1.18
CA LYS A 177 9.19 -3.66 -0.58
C LYS A 177 9.68 -4.71 -1.57
N TRP A 178 9.32 -4.60 -2.85
CA TRP A 178 9.84 -5.48 -3.89
C TRP A 178 11.35 -5.32 -4.06
N ILE A 179 11.85 -4.08 -4.06
CA ILE A 179 13.29 -3.77 -4.12
C ILE A 179 14.02 -4.32 -2.89
N GLU A 180 13.46 -4.11 -1.69
CA GLU A 180 14.05 -4.53 -0.42
C GLU A 180 14.08 -6.06 -0.28
N ARG A 181 13.00 -6.75 -0.67
CA ARG A 181 12.76 -8.17 -0.32
C ARG A 181 12.93 -9.15 -1.46
N GLY A 182 12.97 -8.68 -2.71
CA GLY A 182 13.01 -9.54 -3.89
C GLY A 182 11.92 -10.60 -3.86
N ASP A 183 12.31 -11.87 -4.00
CA ASP A 183 11.44 -13.05 -4.05
C ASP A 183 10.57 -13.27 -2.81
N ASN A 184 10.90 -12.62 -1.69
CA ASN A 184 10.12 -12.71 -0.45
C ASN A 184 9.02 -11.63 -0.35
N VAL A 185 8.88 -10.77 -1.36
CA VAL A 185 7.76 -9.81 -1.39
C VAL A 185 6.45 -10.55 -1.60
N ARG A 186 5.38 -9.99 -1.06
CA ARG A 186 4.03 -10.49 -1.33
C ARG A 186 3.59 -10.08 -2.71
N ASP A 187 2.77 -10.91 -3.32
CA ASP A 187 2.11 -10.57 -4.57
C ASP A 187 1.32 -9.26 -4.42
N PHE A 188 1.46 -8.39 -5.42
CA PHE A 188 0.74 -7.13 -5.48
C PHE A 188 0.53 -6.72 -6.93
N ARG A 189 -0.46 -5.85 -7.12
CA ARG A 189 -0.72 -5.22 -8.41
C ARG A 189 -0.83 -3.70 -8.24
N ILE A 190 -0.36 -3.00 -9.27
CA ILE A 190 -0.51 -1.56 -9.45
C ILE A 190 -0.99 -1.38 -10.88
N ASP A 191 -2.12 -0.71 -11.06
CA ASP A 191 -2.60 -0.37 -12.39
C ASP A 191 -2.01 0.96 -12.80
N PHE A 192 -1.64 1.12 -14.07
CA PHE A 192 -1.06 2.36 -14.54
C PHE A 192 -1.35 2.65 -16.00
N GLU A 193 -1.35 3.94 -16.33
CA GLU A 193 -1.47 4.42 -17.69
C GLU A 193 -0.73 5.75 -17.86
N LEU A 194 -0.42 6.07 -19.11
CA LEU A 194 0.09 7.39 -19.48
C LEU A 194 -1.09 8.34 -19.65
N VAL A 195 -0.97 9.53 -19.07
CA VAL A 195 -1.90 10.65 -19.26
C VAL A 195 -1.11 11.83 -19.81
N GLY A 196 -1.59 12.42 -20.91
CA GLY A 196 -0.83 13.41 -21.68
C GLY A 196 0.40 12.79 -22.35
N GLU A 197 1.50 13.55 -22.44
CA GLU A 197 2.71 13.11 -23.12
C GLU A 197 3.68 12.32 -22.21
N ARG A 198 3.64 12.55 -20.88
CA ARG A 198 4.71 12.09 -19.97
C ARG A 198 4.24 11.64 -18.58
N THR A 199 3.08 12.09 -18.11
CA THR A 199 2.63 11.84 -16.74
C THR A 199 2.08 10.43 -16.60
N VAL A 200 2.58 9.67 -15.63
CA VAL A 200 2.09 8.32 -15.34
C VAL A 200 1.18 8.35 -14.11
N PHE A 201 -0.02 7.81 -14.28
CA PHE A 201 -0.96 7.62 -13.18
C PHE A 201 -0.80 6.21 -12.64
N LEU A 202 -0.40 6.08 -11.37
CA LEU A 202 -0.32 4.80 -10.66
C LEU A 202 -1.55 4.64 -9.77
N ASN A 203 -2.51 3.85 -10.25
CA ASN A 203 -3.73 3.50 -9.55
C ASN A 203 -3.50 2.34 -8.60
N ARG A 204 -3.97 2.51 -7.37
CA ARG A 204 -3.96 1.44 -6.37
C ARG A 204 -4.89 0.32 -6.80
N TRP A 205 -4.37 -0.91 -6.82
CA TRP A 205 -5.19 -2.11 -6.93
C TRP A 205 -5.09 -2.92 -5.64
N GLU A 206 -6.25 -3.33 -5.12
CA GLU A 206 -6.36 -4.21 -3.97
C GLU A 206 -7.28 -5.39 -4.32
N PRO A 207 -7.05 -6.60 -3.77
CA PRO A 207 -7.94 -7.73 -4.00
C PRO A 207 -9.37 -7.47 -3.55
N GLY A 208 -9.56 -6.58 -2.58
CA GLY A 208 -10.86 -6.11 -2.13
C GLY A 208 -10.76 -4.74 -1.48
N ASP A 209 -11.83 -3.97 -1.58
CA ASP A 209 -11.98 -2.62 -1.03
C ASP A 209 -12.28 -2.60 0.48
N ARG A 210 -12.63 -3.77 1.04
CA ARG A 210 -12.99 -3.97 2.44
C ARG A 210 -12.22 -5.16 3.05
N ASP A 211 -12.08 -5.13 4.37
CA ASP A 211 -11.57 -6.24 5.16
C ASP A 211 -12.25 -6.24 6.53
N VAL A 212 -11.97 -7.23 7.36
CA VAL A 212 -12.45 -7.31 8.75
C VAL A 212 -11.37 -6.77 9.69
N ALA A 213 -11.80 -5.96 10.65
CA ALA A 213 -10.99 -5.42 11.71
C ALA A 213 -10.69 -6.50 12.78
N GLY A 214 -9.54 -6.37 13.46
CA GLY A 214 -9.08 -7.32 14.48
C GLY A 214 -7.73 -7.98 14.15
N ASN A 215 -7.13 -8.57 15.18
CA ASN A 215 -5.71 -9.00 15.21
C ASN A 215 -5.27 -9.87 14.01
N GLU A 216 -4.06 -9.56 13.57
CA GLU A 216 -3.36 -10.16 12.44
C GLU A 216 -3.24 -11.69 12.52
N ARG A 217 -3.52 -12.34 11.37
CA ARG A 217 -2.74 -13.43 10.76
C ARG A 217 -1.66 -14.10 11.66
N ALA A 218 -1.91 -15.31 12.17
CA ALA A 218 -0.84 -16.21 12.60
C ALA A 218 -0.09 -16.86 11.41
N ASP A 219 -0.69 -16.90 10.21
CA ASP A 219 -0.14 -17.55 9.02
C ASP A 219 0.63 -16.62 8.07
N VAL A 220 1.00 -15.41 8.48
CA VAL A 220 1.75 -14.53 7.59
C VAL A 220 3.01 -13.99 8.25
N PRO A 221 4.21 -14.33 7.73
CA PRO A 221 5.47 -13.79 8.22
C PRO A 221 5.43 -12.26 8.23
N LEU A 222 5.87 -11.67 9.36
CA LEU A 222 5.96 -10.24 9.66
C LEU A 222 6.26 -9.40 8.41
N SER A 223 5.26 -8.70 7.88
CA SER A 223 5.40 -7.69 6.81
C SER A 223 4.07 -7.11 6.31
N THR A 224 2.92 -7.47 6.90
CA THR A 224 1.73 -6.63 6.74
C THR A 224 2.15 -5.27 7.28
N SER A 225 2.04 -4.28 6.41
CA SER A 225 2.13 -2.88 6.79
C SER A 225 1.12 -2.69 7.93
N SER A 226 1.64 -2.68 9.16
CA SER A 226 0.90 -2.37 10.38
C SER A 226 0.24 -0.99 10.30
N ASP A 227 0.61 -0.18 9.31
CA ASP A 227 0.20 1.22 9.18
C ASP A 227 -1.22 1.36 8.59
N ASP A 228 -1.66 0.43 7.74
CA ASP A 228 -3.03 0.49 7.18
C ASP A 228 -4.09 -0.02 8.17
N SER A 229 -3.68 -0.82 9.15
CA SER A 229 -4.53 -1.23 10.28
C SER A 229 -4.80 -0.06 11.23
N LEU A 230 -3.97 0.99 11.24
CA LEU A 230 -4.02 2.06 12.24
C LEU A 230 -4.89 3.25 11.85
N ARG A 231 -5.23 3.41 10.57
CA ARG A 231 -6.06 4.53 10.10
C ARG A 231 -7.48 4.51 10.68
N ASN A 232 -8.05 3.34 10.94
CA ASN A 232 -9.40 3.22 11.53
C ASN A 232 -9.41 3.20 13.06
N ALA A 233 -8.31 2.81 13.71
CA ALA A 233 -8.14 2.91 15.16
C ALA A 233 -8.19 4.37 15.66
N LEU A 234 -8.01 5.34 14.75
CA LEU A 234 -8.14 6.77 15.07
C LEU A 234 -9.59 7.25 15.21
N ASN A 235 -10.56 6.55 14.63
CA ASN A 235 -11.97 6.92 14.79
C ASN A 235 -12.51 6.56 16.19
N THR A 236 -11.87 5.63 16.90
CA THR A 236 -12.27 5.17 18.25
C THR A 236 -11.50 5.86 19.38
N LEU A 237 -10.38 6.51 19.05
CA LEU A 237 -9.67 7.40 19.97
C LEU A 237 -10.45 8.72 20.04
N SER A 238 -10.54 9.32 21.23
CA SER A 238 -11.23 10.60 21.47
C SER A 238 -10.57 11.73 20.68
N ILE A 239 -10.85 11.78 19.39
CA ILE A 239 -10.44 12.84 18.50
C ILE A 239 -11.70 13.62 18.18
N SER A 240 -11.71 14.89 18.56
CA SER A 240 -12.80 15.79 18.20
C SER A 240 -12.82 15.94 16.69
N ALA A 241 -13.72 15.21 16.02
CA ALA A 241 -14.11 15.54 14.66
C ALA A 241 -14.71 16.95 14.66
N ALA A 242 -14.34 17.76 13.68
CA ALA A 242 -15.05 19.02 13.44
C ALA A 242 -16.53 18.71 13.19
N ALA A 243 -17.42 19.51 13.78
CA ALA A 243 -18.86 19.32 13.63
C ALA A 243 -19.25 19.37 12.14
N PRO A 244 -20.18 18.52 11.67
CA PRO A 244 -20.66 18.60 10.30
C PRO A 244 -21.25 19.98 10.04
N ILE A 245 -20.77 20.66 9.01
CA ILE A 245 -21.46 21.81 8.45
C ILE A 245 -22.61 21.24 7.62
N GLU A 246 -23.86 21.42 8.07
CA GLU A 246 -25.04 21.14 7.26
C GLU A 246 -25.02 22.06 6.03
N ASP A 247 -24.70 21.50 4.86
CA ASP A 247 -24.73 22.26 3.61
C ASP A 247 -26.14 22.26 3.03
N LYS A 248 -26.64 23.47 2.70
CA LYS A 248 -27.98 23.71 2.13
C LYS A 248 -28.02 23.45 0.61
N THR A 249 -27.02 22.76 0.06
CA THR A 249 -26.81 22.56 -1.39
C THR A 249 -27.34 21.23 -1.93
N SER A 250 -28.12 20.48 -1.14
CA SER A 250 -28.72 19.17 -1.49
C SER A 250 -29.61 19.11 -2.74
N HIS A 251 -29.73 20.22 -3.48
CA HIS A 251 -30.47 20.34 -4.74
C HIS A 251 -29.59 20.61 -5.98
N LEU A 252 -28.26 20.69 -5.84
CA LEU A 252 -27.38 20.79 -7.01
C LEU A 252 -27.23 19.43 -7.69
N LYS A 253 -27.39 19.41 -9.02
CA LYS A 253 -27.24 18.22 -9.86
C LYS A 253 -25.81 17.68 -9.71
N LEU A 254 -25.69 16.38 -9.43
CA LEU A 254 -24.39 15.71 -9.35
C LEU A 254 -23.60 15.90 -10.66
N PRO A 255 -22.29 16.22 -10.61
CA PRO A 255 -21.46 16.26 -11.80
C PRO A 255 -21.47 14.92 -12.54
N ALA A 256 -21.21 14.93 -13.85
CA ALA A 256 -21.23 13.72 -14.68
C ALA A 256 -20.27 12.63 -14.18
N HIS A 257 -19.12 13.04 -13.64
CA HIS A 257 -18.13 12.17 -13.02
C HIS A 257 -18.50 11.68 -11.60
N GLY A 258 -19.62 12.12 -11.03
CA GLY A 258 -20.19 11.55 -9.80
C GLY A 258 -19.58 12.01 -8.47
N LEU A 259 -18.66 12.98 -8.46
CA LEU A 259 -17.98 13.46 -7.25
C LEU A 259 -18.49 14.85 -6.85
N ARG A 260 -18.94 15.01 -5.60
CA ARG A 260 -19.26 16.31 -5.00
C ARG A 260 -18.10 16.87 -4.19
N VAL A 261 -17.98 18.19 -4.20
CA VAL A 261 -16.98 18.92 -3.42
C VAL A 261 -17.68 19.85 -2.46
N VAL A 262 -17.36 19.74 -1.17
CA VAL A 262 -17.76 20.68 -0.14
C VAL A 262 -16.52 21.45 0.29
N ARG A 263 -16.54 22.77 0.18
CA ARG A 263 -15.47 23.60 0.74
C ARG A 263 -15.62 23.61 2.27
N GLY A 264 -14.65 23.04 2.95
CA GLY A 264 -14.67 22.87 4.41
C GLY A 264 -13.29 22.53 4.95
N GLY A 265 -13.22 22.22 6.24
CA GLY A 265 -11.95 21.92 6.90
C GLY A 265 -10.99 23.12 6.96
N SER A 266 -9.72 22.81 7.07
CA SER A 266 -8.59 23.72 7.27
C SER A 266 -7.31 23.08 6.77
N GLU A 267 -6.45 23.90 6.15
CA GLU A 267 -5.11 23.49 5.76
C GLU A 267 -4.27 23.20 7.01
N VAL A 268 -3.57 22.06 6.99
CA VAL A 268 -2.71 21.62 8.09
C VAL A 268 -1.26 21.65 7.60
N PRO A 269 -0.37 22.44 8.24
CA PRO A 269 1.04 22.46 7.88
C PRO A 269 1.66 21.07 7.94
N GLN A 270 2.42 20.69 6.91
CA GLN A 270 3.08 19.37 6.83
C GLN A 270 3.96 19.09 8.07
N GLU A 271 4.56 20.12 8.66
CA GLU A 271 5.37 20.02 9.87
C GLU A 271 4.58 19.61 11.13
N SER A 272 3.26 19.78 11.12
CA SER A 272 2.38 19.41 12.23
C SER A 272 1.77 18.01 12.09
N VAL A 273 2.03 17.32 10.96
CA VAL A 273 1.48 16.00 10.68
C VAL A 273 2.21 14.92 11.48
N VAL A 274 1.43 14.07 12.13
CA VAL A 274 1.90 12.94 12.95
C VAL A 274 1.50 11.62 12.31
N GLU A 275 2.48 10.77 12.00
CA GLU A 275 2.25 9.35 11.70
C GLU A 275 2.14 8.58 13.02
N LEU A 276 1.17 7.66 13.11
CA LEU A 276 0.96 6.85 14.31
C LEU A 276 1.23 5.38 13.98
N MET A 277 1.99 4.73 14.87
CA MET A 277 2.30 3.31 14.83
C MET A 277 2.02 2.66 16.17
N THR A 278 1.74 1.36 16.18
CA THR A 278 1.68 0.57 17.40
C THR A 278 2.58 -0.65 17.30
N ARG A 279 3.12 -1.07 18.44
CA ARG A 279 3.99 -2.25 18.54
C ARG A 279 3.67 -3.04 19.79
N SER A 280 3.75 -4.35 19.66
CA SER A 280 3.73 -5.22 20.82
C SER A 280 5.03 -5.07 21.63
N THR A 281 4.97 -5.24 22.95
CA THR A 281 6.16 -5.31 23.82
C THR A 281 7.15 -6.41 23.42
N ILE A 282 6.68 -7.46 22.74
CA ILE A 282 7.50 -8.58 22.26
C ILE A 282 8.41 -8.13 21.09
N SER A 283 8.04 -7.07 20.36
CA SER A 283 8.80 -6.50 19.25
C SER A 283 9.45 -5.15 19.62
N MET A 284 9.94 -5.01 20.85
CA MET A 284 10.41 -3.74 21.42
C MET A 284 11.61 -3.09 20.71
N GLN A 285 12.38 -3.83 19.91
CA GLN A 285 13.45 -3.22 19.14
C GLN A 285 12.86 -2.35 18.03
N LEU A 286 13.15 -1.05 18.11
CA LEU A 286 12.84 -0.06 17.08
C LEU A 286 13.72 -0.33 15.86
N ASP A 287 13.37 -1.36 15.11
CA ASP A 287 14.02 -1.71 13.86
C ASP A 287 13.78 -0.58 12.85
N THR A 288 14.86 0.10 12.49
CA THR A 288 14.86 1.21 11.55
C THR A 288 14.34 0.78 10.18
N SER A 289 14.47 -0.50 9.82
CA SER A 289 13.94 -1.03 8.56
C SER A 289 12.42 -0.94 8.45
N ILE A 290 11.73 -0.91 9.59
CA ILE A 290 10.27 -0.82 9.63
C ILE A 290 9.80 0.62 9.80
N ILE A 291 10.59 1.46 10.45
CA ILE A 291 10.22 2.83 10.80
C ILE A 291 10.52 3.82 9.68
N ILE A 292 11.66 3.65 8.99
CA ILE A 292 12.16 4.60 8.00
C ILE A 292 11.29 4.66 6.75
N PRO A 293 10.87 3.54 6.11
CA PRO A 293 10.13 3.64 4.85
C PRO A 293 8.80 4.40 4.97
N PRO A 294 7.97 4.22 6.02
CA PRO A 294 6.74 5.00 6.20
C PRO A 294 6.98 6.51 6.40
N ILE A 295 7.93 6.90 7.25
CA ILE A 295 8.23 8.32 7.48
C ILE A 295 8.90 8.96 6.25
N TYR A 296 9.73 8.21 5.54
CA TYR A 296 10.35 8.66 4.30
C TYR A 296 9.30 8.89 3.21
N LEU A 297 8.37 7.97 2.97
CA LEU A 297 7.38 8.16 1.90
C LEU A 297 6.23 9.11 2.27
N SER A 298 5.97 9.34 3.57
CA SER A 298 4.94 10.29 4.02
C SER A 298 5.48 11.70 4.23
N GLN A 299 6.79 11.85 4.43
CA GLN A 299 7.41 13.10 4.87
C GLN A 299 6.75 13.66 6.14
N ALA A 300 6.19 12.79 6.99
CA ALA A 300 5.64 13.19 8.28
C ALA A 300 6.78 13.68 9.19
N SER A 301 6.54 14.81 9.86
CA SER A 301 7.55 15.42 10.74
C SER A 301 7.64 14.73 12.10
N HIS A 302 6.58 14.02 12.46
CA HIS A 302 6.45 13.31 13.72
C HIS A 302 6.00 11.87 13.50
N LEU A 303 6.59 10.94 14.24
CA LEU A 303 6.14 9.56 14.37
C LEU A 303 5.93 9.24 15.85
N HIS A 304 4.71 8.86 16.23
CA HIS A 304 4.45 8.35 17.58
C HIS A 304 4.19 6.84 17.54
N ILE A 305 4.92 6.09 18.36
CA ILE A 305 4.85 4.64 18.44
C ILE A 305 4.31 4.24 19.82
N GLY A 306 3.08 3.77 19.87
CA GLY A 306 2.47 3.21 21.08
C GLY A 306 2.91 1.77 21.33
N ILE A 307 3.57 1.53 22.45
CA ILE A 307 3.98 0.19 22.89
C ILE A 307 2.87 -0.41 23.74
N HIS A 308 2.38 -1.59 23.37
CA HIS A 308 1.26 -2.21 24.06
C HIS A 308 1.41 -3.73 24.24
N THR A 309 0.63 -4.28 25.17
CA THR A 309 0.38 -5.72 25.31
C THR A 309 -1.13 -5.93 25.35
N GLN A 310 -1.70 -6.62 24.36
CA GLN A 310 -3.15 -6.88 24.28
C GLN A 310 -4.01 -5.59 24.46
N GLY A 311 -3.67 -4.54 23.72
CA GLY A 311 -4.34 -3.23 23.81
C GLY A 311 -4.00 -2.38 25.04
N GLN A 312 -3.25 -2.88 26.01
CA GLN A 312 -2.76 -2.08 27.14
C GLN A 312 -1.49 -1.33 26.73
N PHE A 313 -1.60 -0.03 26.50
CA PHE A 313 -0.47 0.84 26.18
C PHE A 313 0.30 1.20 27.44
N SER A 314 1.61 0.97 27.44
CA SER A 314 2.50 1.26 28.57
C SER A 314 3.49 2.39 28.27
N GLN A 315 3.73 2.69 27.00
CA GLN A 315 4.69 3.70 26.58
C GLN A 315 4.32 4.27 25.22
N ILE A 316 4.61 5.57 25.01
CA ILE A 316 4.53 6.23 23.71
C ILE A 316 5.93 6.77 23.38
N HIS A 317 6.55 6.25 22.32
CA HIS A 317 7.79 6.81 21.79
C HIS A 317 7.47 7.89 20.78
N LYS A 318 8.00 9.10 20.95
CA LYS A 318 7.85 10.20 19.99
C LYS A 318 9.16 10.43 19.28
N ILE A 319 9.13 10.38 17.97
CA ILE A 319 10.28 10.57 17.10
C ILE A 319 10.00 11.80 16.26
N SER A 320 10.92 12.78 16.28
CA SER A 320 10.92 13.89 15.33
C SER A 320 11.85 13.54 14.17
N THR A 321 11.36 13.70 12.94
CA THR A 321 12.19 13.50 11.74
C THR A 321 13.03 14.74 11.41
N MET A 322 12.81 15.87 12.08
CA MET A 322 13.66 17.06 12.02
C MET A 322 14.90 16.93 12.93
N HIS A 323 14.78 16.18 14.03
CA HIS A 323 15.85 15.90 14.96
C HIS A 323 16.11 14.38 15.01
N LYS A 324 16.60 13.84 13.88
CA LYS A 324 16.87 12.41 13.75
C LYS A 324 17.99 12.00 14.68
N SER A 325 17.80 10.90 15.41
CA SER A 325 18.89 10.25 16.14
C SER A 325 19.94 9.69 15.17
N ASP A 326 21.13 9.41 15.67
CA ASP A 326 22.19 8.76 14.87
C ASP A 326 21.72 7.43 14.27
N SER A 327 20.86 6.70 14.99
CA SER A 327 20.29 5.42 14.51
C SER A 327 19.37 5.61 13.31
N ILE A 328 18.49 6.63 13.32
CA ILE A 328 17.59 6.92 12.19
C ILE A 328 18.41 7.41 11.00
N SER A 329 19.34 8.32 11.24
CA SER A 329 20.23 8.85 10.20
C SER A 329 21.11 7.76 9.57
N GLY A 330 21.61 6.82 10.40
CA GLY A 330 22.36 5.66 9.93
C GLY A 330 21.51 4.69 9.11
N GLY A 331 20.27 4.44 9.54
CA GLY A 331 19.32 3.63 8.78
C GLY A 331 18.94 4.24 7.43
N GLU A 332 18.78 5.56 7.35
CA GLU A 332 18.49 6.24 6.08
C GLU A 332 19.65 6.11 5.10
N LYS A 333 20.88 6.29 5.57
CA LYS A 333 22.08 6.07 4.74
C LYS A 333 22.17 4.64 4.23
N GLN A 334 21.76 3.67 5.04
CA GLN A 334 21.72 2.26 4.63
C GLN A 334 20.66 2.00 3.56
N MET A 335 19.53 2.72 3.63
CA MET A 335 18.40 2.59 2.71
C MET A 335 18.49 3.48 1.47
N ASP A 336 19.46 4.40 1.41
CA ASP A 336 19.62 5.34 0.29
C ASP A 336 19.74 4.60 -1.05
N GLY A 337 20.48 3.49 -1.07
CA GLY A 337 20.58 2.64 -2.25
C GLY A 337 19.24 2.07 -2.72
N ASP A 338 18.33 1.73 -1.80
CA ASP A 338 17.00 1.20 -2.16
C ASP A 338 16.05 2.31 -2.64
N PHE A 339 16.17 3.52 -2.09
CA PHE A 339 15.42 4.68 -2.60
C PHE A 339 15.92 5.14 -3.97
N GLN A 340 17.23 5.05 -4.23
CA GLN A 340 17.80 5.27 -5.56
C GLN A 340 17.26 4.25 -6.56
N LYS A 341 17.23 2.95 -6.20
CA LYS A 341 16.60 1.92 -7.02
C LYS A 341 15.13 2.22 -7.26
N LEU A 342 14.39 2.73 -6.26
CA LEU A 342 12.99 3.12 -6.45
C LEU A 342 12.83 4.20 -7.52
N GLY A 343 13.70 5.21 -7.53
CA GLY A 343 13.75 6.22 -8.58
C GLY A 343 14.02 5.62 -9.98
N MET A 344 14.94 4.65 -10.08
CA MET A 344 15.22 3.94 -11.32
C MET A 344 14.02 3.10 -11.79
N VAL A 345 13.33 2.41 -10.87
CA VAL A 345 12.12 1.64 -11.19
C VAL A 345 11.01 2.55 -11.70
N LEU A 346 10.77 3.69 -11.05
CA LEU A 346 9.81 4.68 -11.52
C LEU A 346 10.17 5.15 -12.93
N LYS A 347 11.44 5.51 -13.19
CA LYS A 347 11.87 5.89 -14.54
C LYS A 347 11.58 4.81 -15.58
N ASN A 348 11.87 3.54 -15.29
CA ASN A 348 11.57 2.43 -16.20
C ASN A 348 10.06 2.28 -16.45
N ILE A 349 9.23 2.45 -15.41
CA ILE A 349 7.76 2.42 -15.55
C ILE A 349 7.29 3.54 -16.48
N GLN A 350 7.87 4.75 -16.37
CA GLN A 350 7.55 5.87 -17.27
C GLN A 350 7.91 5.57 -18.72
N GLU A 351 9.11 5.04 -18.97
CA GLU A 351 9.55 4.65 -20.32
C GLU A 351 8.62 3.61 -20.94
N ILE A 352 8.17 2.63 -20.15
CA ILE A 352 7.20 1.60 -20.58
C ILE A 352 5.83 2.21 -20.88
N ALA A 353 5.34 3.12 -20.03
CA ALA A 353 4.07 3.81 -20.24
C ALA A 353 4.08 4.64 -21.53
N ILE A 354 5.17 5.38 -21.79
CA ILE A 354 5.37 6.16 -23.02
C ILE A 354 5.40 5.25 -24.25
N ALA A 355 6.10 4.11 -24.18
CA ALA A 355 6.15 3.14 -25.28
C ALA A 355 4.78 2.51 -25.60
N HIS A 356 3.85 2.50 -24.63
CA HIS A 356 2.52 1.91 -24.71
C HIS A 356 1.40 2.94 -24.48
N LYS A 357 1.59 4.18 -24.93
CA LYS A 357 0.70 5.33 -24.66
C LYS A 357 -0.80 5.11 -24.90
N ASP A 358 -1.17 4.20 -25.80
CA ASP A 358 -2.57 3.91 -26.16
C ASP A 358 -3.16 2.74 -25.36
N LYS A 359 -2.49 2.27 -24.30
CA LYS A 359 -2.85 1.10 -23.52
C LYS A 359 -2.91 1.42 -22.03
N SER A 360 -3.90 0.83 -21.35
CA SER A 360 -3.85 0.72 -19.90
C SER A 360 -3.10 -0.55 -19.49
N LEU A 361 -2.20 -0.41 -18.52
CA LEU A 361 -1.27 -1.45 -18.10
C LEU A 361 -1.44 -1.81 -16.61
N SER A 362 -0.86 -2.93 -16.22
CA SER A 362 -0.73 -3.36 -14.83
C SER A 362 0.67 -3.87 -14.56
N LEU A 363 1.28 -3.39 -13.49
CA LEU A 363 2.40 -4.06 -12.84
C LEU A 363 1.86 -5.15 -11.93
N VAL A 364 2.29 -6.38 -12.14
CA VAL A 364 1.90 -7.53 -11.32
C VAL A 364 3.16 -8.20 -10.80
N CYS A 365 3.31 -8.19 -9.48
CA CYS A 365 4.33 -8.97 -8.79
C CYS A 365 3.76 -10.32 -8.38
N ARG A 366 4.39 -11.42 -8.81
CA ARG A 366 4.07 -12.78 -8.38
C ARG A 366 5.35 -13.51 -8.00
N GLY A 367 5.47 -13.92 -6.74
CA GLY A 367 6.64 -14.65 -6.25
C GLY A 367 7.98 -13.93 -6.49
N GLY A 368 7.99 -12.59 -6.43
CA GLY A 368 9.19 -11.78 -6.68
C GLY A 368 9.35 -11.23 -8.08
N GLU A 369 8.72 -11.84 -9.08
CA GLU A 369 8.83 -11.39 -10.46
C GLU A 369 7.83 -10.26 -10.74
N LEU A 370 8.31 -9.10 -11.17
CA LEU A 370 7.48 -7.95 -11.50
C LEU A 370 7.28 -7.86 -13.01
N GLY A 371 6.08 -8.23 -13.49
CA GLY A 371 5.72 -8.21 -14.90
C GLY A 371 4.76 -7.08 -15.26
N VAL A 372 4.83 -6.60 -16.50
CA VAL A 372 3.90 -5.66 -17.11
C VAL A 372 2.88 -6.43 -17.94
N TYR A 373 1.62 -6.12 -17.75
CA TYR A 373 0.50 -6.76 -18.44
C TYR A 373 -0.41 -5.69 -19.04
N GLU A 374 -0.98 -5.98 -20.21
CA GLU A 374 -2.02 -5.14 -20.81
C GLU A 374 -3.38 -5.47 -20.20
N ARG A 375 -4.16 -4.44 -19.87
CA ARG A 375 -5.52 -4.60 -19.36
C ARG A 375 -6.53 -4.66 -20.51
N ALA A 376 -7.62 -5.39 -20.27
CA ALA A 376 -8.72 -5.50 -21.23
C ALA A 376 -9.56 -4.21 -21.32
N SER A 377 -9.60 -3.45 -20.22
CA SER A 377 -10.25 -2.15 -20.20
C SER A 377 -9.29 -1.08 -20.73
N CYS A 378 -9.74 -0.33 -21.73
CA CYS A 378 -9.12 0.91 -22.18
C CYS A 378 -9.77 2.14 -21.53
N GLN A 379 -10.62 1.94 -20.52
CA GLN A 379 -11.24 3.05 -19.80
C GLN A 379 -10.16 3.79 -19.01
N SER A 380 -10.00 5.08 -19.32
CA SER A 380 -9.10 5.94 -18.58
C SER A 380 -9.54 6.07 -17.12
N CYS A 381 -8.55 6.24 -16.23
CA CYS A 381 -8.75 6.58 -14.83
C CYS A 381 -9.15 8.05 -14.61
N LEU A 382 -9.25 8.84 -15.68
CA LEU A 382 -9.82 10.19 -15.68
C LEU A 382 -11.13 10.22 -16.47
N PRO A 383 -12.11 11.05 -16.04
CA PRO A 383 -13.27 11.38 -16.87
C PRO A 383 -12.86 12.09 -18.15
N ASP A 384 -13.72 12.05 -19.17
CA ASP A 384 -13.48 12.78 -20.42
C ASP A 384 -13.39 14.29 -20.16
N ASP A 385 -12.54 15.01 -20.91
CA ASP A 385 -12.27 16.44 -20.74
C ASP A 385 -13.54 17.31 -20.71
N SER A 386 -14.62 16.90 -21.40
CA SER A 386 -15.90 17.61 -21.39
C SER A 386 -16.64 17.59 -20.05
N ASP A 387 -16.35 16.59 -19.20
CA ASP A 387 -16.93 16.44 -17.87
C ASP A 387 -16.07 17.10 -16.78
N LEU A 388 -14.88 17.59 -17.16
CA LEU A 388 -13.90 18.23 -16.29
C LEU A 388 -13.86 19.73 -16.58
N GLU A 389 -14.95 20.47 -16.35
CA GLU A 389 -15.01 21.93 -16.59
C GLU A 389 -13.91 22.74 -15.85
N ALA A 390 -13.15 22.13 -14.95
CA ALA A 390 -12.00 22.76 -14.29
C ALA A 390 -10.84 21.82 -13.91
N VAL A 391 -10.92 20.50 -14.09
CA VAL A 391 -9.96 19.56 -13.47
C VAL A 391 -8.68 19.37 -14.30
N CYS A 392 -8.78 19.58 -15.63
CA CYS A 392 -7.75 19.17 -16.59
C CYS A 392 -7.57 20.16 -17.76
N ASN A 393 -7.70 21.49 -17.58
CA ASN A 393 -7.35 22.42 -18.67
C ASN A 393 -5.87 22.33 -19.14
N THR A 394 -5.07 21.43 -18.57
CA THR A 394 -3.62 21.37 -18.80
C THR A 394 -3.02 19.97 -18.92
N ILE A 395 -3.71 18.83 -18.73
CA ILE A 395 -3.01 17.52 -18.86
C ILE A 395 -2.87 17.06 -20.34
N SER A 396 -3.69 17.63 -21.23
CA SER A 396 -3.80 17.26 -22.65
C SER A 396 -2.66 17.74 -23.55
#